data_AF-A0A497NUV2-F1
#
_entry.id   AF-A0A497NUV2-F1
#
_cell.length_a   1.000
_cell.length_b   1.000
_cell.length_c   1.000
_cell.angle_alpha   90.00
_cell.angle_beta   90.00
_cell.angle_gamma   90.00
#
_symmetry.space_group_name_H-M   'P 1'
#
loop_
_entity.id
_entity.type
_entity.pdbx_description
1 polymer ?
#
loop_
_entity_poly.entity_id
_entity_poly.type
_entity_poly.pdbx_seq_one_letter_code
_entity_poly.pdbx_strand_id
1 'polypeptide(L)' 'VTVEAYENPKFVEDMVRAISDRLSRNPISDGFWVKVEHQESIHVHQAVAFDCSDRVNAWWFLQEV' A
#
# COMPACT_ATOMS: atom_id res chain seq x y z
N VAL A 1 -14.19 16.75 5.07
CA VAL A 1 -12.92 15.99 4.95
C VAL A 1 -12.14 15.94 6.26
N THR A 2 -11.92 17.06 6.97
CA THR A 2 -11.05 17.07 8.18
C THR A 2 -11.54 16.17 9.32
N VAL A 3 -12.83 16.21 9.68
CA VAL A 3 -13.37 15.38 10.77
C VAL A 3 -13.33 13.89 10.42
N GLU A 4 -13.71 13.55 9.19
CA GLU A 4 -13.72 12.15 8.71
C GLU A 4 -12.31 11.53 8.69
N ALA A 5 -11.30 12.29 8.23
CA ALA A 5 -9.91 11.83 8.26
C ALA A 5 -9.35 11.71 9.69
N TYR A 6 -9.81 12.56 10.61
CA TYR A 6 -9.43 12.50 12.03
C TYR A 6 -10.06 11.30 12.75
N GLU A 7 -11.30 10.96 12.42
CA GLU A 7 -12.02 9.83 13.02
C GLU A 7 -11.57 8.47 12.47
N ASN A 8 -10.98 8.43 11.26
CA ASN A 8 -10.53 7.20 10.61
C ASN A 8 -9.06 7.27 10.17
N PRO A 9 -8.11 7.42 11.12
CA PRO A 9 -6.70 7.41 10.79
C PRO A 9 -6.29 6.02 10.30
N LYS A 10 -5.47 5.97 9.25
CA LYS A 10 -4.90 4.73 8.73
C LYS A 10 -3.40 4.85 8.63
N PHE A 11 -2.70 3.82 9.08
CA PHE A 11 -1.28 3.68 8.80
C PHE A 11 -1.04 3.25 7.36
N VAL A 12 0.20 3.41 6.89
CA VAL A 12 0.61 3.05 5.53
C VAL A 12 0.35 1.55 5.26
N GLU A 13 0.52 0.70 6.27
CA GLU A 13 0.28 -0.74 6.21
C GLU A 13 -1.21 -1.07 6.10
N ASP A 14 -2.08 -0.32 6.78
CA ASP A 14 -3.53 -0.54 6.73
C ASP A 14 -4.11 -0.18 5.36
N MET A 15 -3.54 0.84 4.72
CA MET A 15 -3.89 1.21 3.35
C MET A 15 -3.48 0.12 2.37
N VAL A 16 -2.24 -0.38 2.45
CA VAL A 16 -1.78 -1.48 1.59
C VAL A 16 -2.68 -2.70 1.76
N ARG A 17 -2.95 -3.14 3.00
CA ARG A 17 -3.83 -4.29 3.27
C ARG A 17 -5.22 -4.11 2.69
N ALA A 18 -5.84 -2.94 2.89
CA ALA A 18 -7.20 -2.69 2.40
C ALA A 18 -7.28 -2.72 0.86
N ILE A 19 -6.24 -2.23 0.17
CA ILE A 19 -6.18 -2.27 -1.29
C ILE A 19 -5.92 -3.71 -1.77
N SER A 20 -4.96 -4.41 -1.18
CA SER A 20 -4.65 -5.81 -1.51
C SER A 20 -5.85 -6.74 -1.31
N ASP A 21 -6.59 -6.60 -0.21
CA ASP A 21 -7.80 -7.37 0.07
C ASP A 21 -8.89 -7.15 -0.97
N ARG A 22 -8.96 -5.96 -1.55
CA ARG A 22 -9.92 -5.63 -2.59
C ARG A 22 -9.48 -6.16 -3.95
N LEU A 23 -8.19 -6.08 -4.26
CA LEU A 23 -7.62 -6.57 -5.50
C LEU A 23 -7.61 -8.11 -5.56
N SER A 24 -7.36 -8.79 -4.44
CA SER A 24 -7.38 -10.26 -4.36
C SER A 24 -8.76 -10.87 -4.63
N ARG A 25 -9.83 -10.10 -4.44
CA ARG A 25 -11.21 -10.52 -4.74
C ARG A 25 -11.63 -10.21 -6.18
N ASN A 26 -10.76 -9.59 -6.99
CA ASN A 26 -11.06 -9.26 -8.37
C ASN A 26 -10.73 -10.46 -9.30
N PRO A 27 -11.74 -11.11 -9.92
CA PRO A 27 -11.53 -12.31 -10.74
C PRO A 27 -10.84 -12.04 -12.08
N ILE A 28 -10.58 -10.77 -12.44
CA ILE A 28 -9.97 -10.36 -13.71
C ILE A 28 -8.45 -10.09 -13.54
N SER A 29 -7.95 -10.01 -12.30
CA SER A 29 -6.53 -9.74 -12.04
C SER A 29 -5.72 -11.04 -12.13
N ASP A 30 -4.79 -11.10 -13.08
CA ASP A 30 -3.79 -12.17 -13.18
C ASP A 30 -2.69 -12.05 -12.11
N GLY A 31 -2.70 -10.95 -11.34
CA GLY A 31 -1.74 -10.62 -10.29
C GLY A 31 -1.67 -9.11 -10.05
N PHE A 32 -1.14 -8.69 -8.90
CA PHE A 32 -0.98 -7.27 -8.58
C PHE A 32 0.15 -7.01 -7.59
N TRP A 33 0.56 -5.75 -7.52
CA TRP A 33 1.38 -5.18 -6.46
C TRP A 33 0.81 -3.82 -6.04
N VAL A 34 1.04 -3.45 -4.78
CA VAL A 34 0.57 -2.20 -4.18
C VAL A 34 1.74 -1.59 -3.41
N LYS A 35 2.07 -0.33 -3.69
CA LYS A 35 2.98 0.49 -2.89
C LYS A 35 2.18 1.69 -2.35
N VAL A 36 2.27 1.94 -1.05
CA VAL A 36 1.77 3.17 -0.45
C VAL A 36 2.94 3.92 0.17
N GLU A 37 2.98 5.22 -0.06
CA GLU A 37 4.02 6.13 0.40
C GLU A 37 3.37 7.35 1.05
N HIS A 38 3.73 7.61 2.31
CA HIS A 38 3.27 8.76 3.08
C HIS A 38 4.43 9.72 3.34
N GLN A 39 4.24 10.98 2.94
CA GLN A 39 5.11 12.06 3.33
C GLN A 39 4.79 12.48 4.75
N GLU A 40 5.67 12.10 5.68
CA GLU A 40 5.44 12.35 7.09
C GLU A 40 5.56 13.85 7.40
N SER A 41 4.56 14.39 8.08
CA SER A 41 4.51 15.83 8.40
C SER A 41 5.44 16.24 9.55
N ILE A 42 5.96 15.28 10.31
CA ILE A 42 6.83 15.49 11.49
C ILE A 42 8.22 14.87 11.35
N HIS A 43 8.53 14.23 10.22
CA HIS A 43 9.82 13.62 9.91
C HIS A 43 10.28 14.05 8.50
N VAL A 44 11.58 13.91 8.21
CA VAL A 44 12.17 14.27 6.89
C VAL A 44 12.44 12.99 6.09
N HIS A 45 11.50 12.06 6.13
CA HIS A 45 11.51 10.83 5.33
C HIS A 45 10.09 10.40 4.99
N GLN A 46 9.99 9.40 4.13
CA GLN A 46 8.73 8.82 3.70
C GLN A 46 8.49 7.52 4.46
N ALA A 47 7.25 7.28 4.89
CA ALA A 47 6.82 5.96 5.34
C ALA A 47 6.30 5.17 4.15
N VAL A 48 6.85 3.96 3.94
CA VAL A 48 6.54 3.14 2.76
C VAL A 48 6.11 1.75 3.19
N ALA A 49 5.05 1.23 2.58
CA ALA A 49 4.66 -0.17 2.66
C ALA A 49 4.36 -0.74 1.27
N PHE A 50 4.59 -2.04 1.11
CA PHE A 50 4.45 -2.77 -0.14
C PHE A 50 3.80 -4.14 0.09
N ASP A 51 2.97 -4.57 -0.85
CA ASP A 51 2.40 -5.91 -0.89
C ASP A 51 2.17 -6.39 -2.33
N CYS A 52 2.16 -7.70 -2.56
CA CYS A 52 1.96 -8.29 -3.88
C CYS A 52 1.22 -9.63 -3.79
N SER A 53 0.41 -9.97 -4.80
CA SER A 53 -0.26 -11.28 -4.85
C SER A 53 0.73 -12.44 -5.01
N ASP A 54 1.80 -12.23 -5.81
CA ASP A 54 2.76 -13.26 -6.17
C ASP A 54 4.18 -12.94 -5.69
N ARG A 55 4.73 -13.82 -4.83
CA ARG A 55 6.07 -13.65 -4.25
C ARG A 55 7.22 -13.67 -5.26
N VAL A 56 6.98 -14.16 -6.49
CA VAL A 56 8.01 -14.25 -7.54
C VAL A 56 8.31 -12.87 -8.17
N ASN A 57 7.34 -11.96 -8.20
CA ASN A 57 7.47 -10.64 -8.82
C ASN A 57 7.95 -9.54 -7.84
N ALA A 58 7.94 -9.82 -6.52
CA ALA A 58 8.37 -8.86 -5.49
C ALA A 58 9.86 -8.48 -5.61
N TRP A 59 10.72 -9.44 -5.94
CA TRP A 59 12.17 -9.24 -5.98
C TRP A 59 12.63 -8.35 -7.13
N TRP A 60 11.94 -8.39 -8.27
CA TRP A 60 12.22 -7.53 -9.44
C TRP A 60 11.81 -6.08 -9.19
N PHE A 61 10.67 -5.87 -8.51
CA PHE A 61 10.17 -4.52 -8.20
C PHE A 61 10.98 -3.79 -7.14
N LEU A 62 11.55 -4.50 -6.17
CA LEU A 62 12.39 -3.92 -5.12
C LEU A 62 13.75 -3.38 -5.62
N GLN A 63 14.12 -3.61 -6.88
CA GLN A 63 15.35 -3.06 -7.47
C GLN A 63 15.15 -1.73 -8.21
N GLU A 64 13.90 -1.32 -8.47
CA GLU A 64 13.57 -0.09 -9.22
C GLU A 64 13.01 1.03 -8.33
N VAL A 65 12.80 0.77 -7.04
CA VAL A 65 12.31 1.74 -6.02
C VAL A 65 13.42 2.07 -5.04
#